data_AF-G5SCF0-F1
#
_entry.id   AF-G5SCF0-F1
#
_cell.length_a   1.000
_cell.length_b   1.000
_cell.length_c   1.000
_cell.angle_alpha   90.00
_cell.angle_beta   90.00
_cell.angle_gamma   90.00
#
_symmetry.space_group_name_H-M   'P 1'
#
loop_
_entity.id
_entity.type
_entity.pdbx_description
1 polymer ?
#
loop_
_entity_poly.entity_id
_entity_poly.type
_entity_poly.pdbx_seq_one_letter_code
_entity_poly.pdbx_strand_id
1 'polypeptide(L)' 'MVQEIEQWLRRHQVFTEPAYLGETAILLGQQFILSPYLVIYRIEAKEMIICEFRRL' A
#
# COMPACT_ATOMS: atom_id res chain seq x y z
N MET A 1 17.07 -2.29 -5.73
CA MET A 1 16.51 -1.05 -6.31
C MET A 1 15.25 -0.75 -5.52
N VAL A 2 15.29 0.21 -4.60
CA VAL A 2 14.08 0.64 -3.88
C VAL A 2 13.11 1.17 -4.96
N GLN A 3 11.90 0.62 -5.00
CA GLN A 3 10.94 0.89 -6.07
C GLN A 3 10.62 2.39 -6.08
N GLU A 4 10.69 3.04 -7.25
CA GLU A 4 10.50 4.51 -7.40
C GLU A 4 9.20 5.00 -6.74
N ILE A 5 8.17 4.15 -6.75
CA ILE A 5 6.88 4.37 -6.10
C ILE A 5 7.01 4.47 -4.57
N GLU A 6 7.74 3.56 -3.93
CA GLU A 6 7.97 3.63 -2.47
C GLU A 6 8.76 4.88 -2.08
N GLN A 7 9.74 5.28 -2.89
CA GLN A 7 10.48 6.52 -2.67
C GLN A 7 9.58 7.75 -2.83
N TRP A 8 8.70 7.74 -3.84
CA TRP A 8 7.74 8.81 -4.06
C TRP A 8 6.80 8.94 -2.85
N LEU A 9 6.24 7.84 -2.36
CA LEU A 9 5.37 7.81 -1.17
C LEU A 9 6.08 8.39 0.06
N ARG A 10 7.31 7.93 0.34
CA ARG A 10 8.11 8.44 1.46
C ARG A 10 8.42 9.93 1.34
N ARG A 11 8.75 10.43 0.14
CA ARG A 11 9.01 11.86 -0.10
C ARG A 11 7.77 12.72 0.16
N HIS A 12 6.58 12.17 -0.09
CA HIS A 12 5.30 12.84 0.17
C HIS A 12 4.75 12.55 1.57
N GLN A 13 5.56 12.00 2.48
CA GLN A 13 5.18 11.67 3.86
C GLN A 13 3.98 10.72 3.95
N VAL A 14 3.80 9.87 2.93
CA VAL A 14 2.81 8.79 2.97
C VAL A 14 3.43 7.61 3.69
N PHE A 15 2.97 7.37 4.91
CA PHE A 15 3.38 6.24 5.72
C PHE A 15 2.63 4.99 5.29
N THR A 16 3.36 3.88 5.17
CA THR A 16 2.82 2.61 4.71
C THR A 16 3.06 1.53 5.75
N GLU A 17 2.09 0.64 5.91
CA GLU A 17 2.16 -0.51 6.81
C GLU A 17 1.86 -1.80 6.03
N PRO A 18 2.34 -2.97 6.47
CA PRO A 18 1.94 -4.23 5.85
C PRO A 18 0.43 -4.48 6.05
N ALA A 19 -0.23 -4.92 4.99
CA ALA A 19 -1.64 -5.32 5.01
C ALA A 19 -1.77 -6.84 4.88
N TYR A 20 -2.56 -7.45 5.76
CA TYR A 20 -2.80 -8.89 5.78
C TYR A 20 -4.26 -9.20 5.48
N LEU A 21 -4.51 -10.39 4.92
CA LEU A 21 -5.86 -10.84 4.60
C LEU A 21 -6.60 -11.21 5.90
N GLY A 22 -7.47 -10.33 6.38
CA GLY A 22 -8.23 -10.55 7.62
C GLY A 22 -7.31 -10.80 8.82
N GLU A 23 -7.61 -11.84 9.61
CA GLU A 23 -6.79 -12.27 10.74
C GLU A 23 -5.72 -13.32 10.35
N THR A 24 -5.47 -13.51 9.06
CA THR A 24 -4.49 -14.49 8.58
C THR A 24 -3.08 -13.90 8.52
N ALA A 25 -2.07 -14.77 8.41
CA ALA A 25 -0.69 -14.37 8.15
C ALA A 25 -0.38 -14.12 6.65
N ILE A 26 -1.39 -14.10 5.78
CA ILE A 26 -1.19 -13.93 4.34
C ILE A 26 -1.01 -12.44 4.01
N LEU A 27 0.17 -12.06 3.53
CA LEU A 27 0.49 -10.69 3.14
C LEU A 27 -0.27 -10.31 1.85
N LEU A 28 -1.20 -9.36 1.97
CA LEU A 28 -1.89 -8.73 0.83
C LEU A 28 -1.07 -7.64 0.19
N GLY A 29 -0.17 -6.97 0.92
CA GLY A 29 0.65 -5.91 0.35
C GLY A 29 1.03 -4.88 1.40
N GLN A 30 1.08 -3.63 0.98
CA GLN A 30 1.24 -2.47 1.85
C GLN A 30 -0.07 -1.67 1.85
N GLN A 31 -0.34 -0.93 2.92
CA GLN A 31 -1.49 -0.05 3.03
C GLN A 31 -1.06 1.36 3.43
N PHE A 32 -1.83 2.36 3.00
CA PHE A 32 -1.76 3.73 3.51
C PHE A 32 -3.15 4.36 3.57
N ILE A 33 -3.26 5.44 4.34
CA ILE A 33 -4.49 6.22 4.45
C ILE A 33 -4.40 7.43 3.53
N LEU A 34 -5.33 7.51 2.58
CA LEU A 34 -5.63 8.70 1.81
C LEU A 34 -6.98 9.23 2.27
N SER A 35 -6.99 9.95 3.40
CA SER A 35 -8.23 10.28 4.13
C SER A 35 -9.33 10.82 3.19
N PRO A 36 -10.54 10.23 3.18
CA PRO A 36 -11.08 9.23 4.13
C PRO A 36 -10.94 7.76 3.69
N TYR A 37 -10.00 7.43 2.82
CA TYR A 37 -9.87 6.11 2.18
C TYR A 37 -8.68 5.31 2.72
N LEU A 38 -8.88 4.00 2.82
CA LEU A 38 -7.82 3.01 2.95
C LEU A 38 -7.46 2.49 1.56
N VAL A 39 -6.17 2.49 1.26
CA VAL A 39 -5.63 1.92 0.03
C VAL A 39 -4.70 0.77 0.41
N ILE A 40 -4.98 -0.44 -0.09
CA ILE A 40 -4.06 -1.58 -0.03
C ILE A 40 -3.50 -1.80 -1.44
N TYR A 41 -2.18 -1.93 -1.53
CA TYR A 41 -1.49 -2.06 -2.81
C TYR A 41 -0.31 -3.04 -2.75
N ARG A 42 0.07 -3.55 -3.91
CA ARG A 42 1.34 -4.23 -4.17
C ARG A 42 2.12 -3.46 -5.21
N ILE A 43 3.44 -3.64 -5.23
CA ILE A 43 4.26 -3.19 -6.34
C ILE A 43 4.81 -4.40 -7.05
N GLU A 44 4.45 -4.54 -8.32
CA GLU A 44 4.96 -5.58 -9.19
C GLU A 44 5.71 -4.92 -10.35
N ALA A 45 6.99 -5.27 -10.48
CA ALA A 45 7.93 -4.59 -11.36
C ALA A 45 8.00 -3.06 -11.13
N LYS A 46 7.26 -2.28 -11.91
CA LYS A 46 7.19 -0.81 -11.85
C LYS A 46 5.77 -0.28 -11.69
N GLU A 47 4.80 -1.16 -11.49
CA GLU A 47 3.39 -0.81 -11.41
C GLU A 47 2.90 -0.97 -9.98
N MET A 48 2.05 -0.03 -9.54
CA MET A 48 1.28 -0.18 -8.30
C MET A 48 -0.05 -0.86 -8.63
N ILE A 49 -0.25 -2.06 -8.09
CA ILE A 49 -1.50 -2.79 -8.19
C ILE A 49 -2.32 -2.49 -6.94
N ILE A 50 -3.51 -1.91 -7.12
CA ILE A 50 -4.44 -1.68 -6.02
C ILE A 50 -5.18 -2.99 -5.73
N CYS A 51 -4.96 -3.53 -4.54
CA CYS A 51 -5.62 -4.75 -4.06
C CYS A 51 -6.96 -4.45 -3.39
N GLU A 52 -7.05 -3.31 -2.69
CA GLU A 52 -8.28 -2.85 -2.06
C GLU A 52 -8.32 -1.33 -2.03
N PHE A 53 -9.49 -0.77 -2.32
CA PHE A 53 -9.76 0.66 -2.16
C PHE A 53 -11.13 0.81 -1.51
N ARG A 54 -11.16 1.27 -0.26
CA ARG A 54 -12.42 1.45 0.46
C ARG A 54 -12.41 2.69 1.33
N ARG A 55 -13.60 3.18 1.63
CA ARG A 55 -13.80 4.24 2.61
C ARG A 55 -13.65 3.67 4.03
N LEU A 56 -13.03 4.46 4.92
CA LEU A 56 -12.97 4.21 6.36
C LEU A 56 -14.31 4.48 7.04
#